data_AF-A0A8T6HPN3-F1
#
_entry.id   AF-A0A8T6HPN3-F1
#
_cell.length_a   1.000
_cell.length_b   1.000
_cell.length_c   1.000
_cell.angle_alpha   90.00
_cell.angle_beta   90.00
_cell.angle_gamma   90.00
#
_symmetry.space_group_name_H-M   'P 1'
#
loop_
_entity.id
_entity.type
_entity.pdbx_description
1 polymer ?
#
loop_
_entity_poly.entity_id
_entity_poly.type
_entity_poly.pdbx_seq_one_letter_code
_entity_poly.pdbx_strand_id
1 'polypeptide(L)'
;MPNIPTETEVIAMMDSLSNWGRWGDDDQLGTLNHVTPEVRKAAAALVSEGVSVSCAWDIENTHQPDHAMGTPQRFMVATGESAAAVAESGV
;
A
#
# COMPACT_ATOMS: atom_id res chain seq x y z
N MET A 1 29.71 -10.53 -10.38
CA MET A 1 29.03 -9.25 -10.06
C MET A 1 27.57 -9.42 -10.42
N PRO A 2 26.60 -8.94 -9.61
CA PRO A 2 25.20 -8.96 -10.00
C PRO A 2 25.04 -8.14 -11.28
N ASN A 3 24.27 -8.67 -12.24
CA ASN A 3 23.96 -7.97 -13.48
C ASN A 3 22.90 -6.91 -13.19
N ILE A 4 23.28 -5.64 -13.21
CA ILE A 4 22.37 -4.52 -12.97
C ILE A 4 21.84 -4.08 -14.33
N PRO A 5 20.50 -4.04 -14.53
CA PRO A 5 19.92 -3.59 -15.79
C PRO A 5 20.34 -2.16 -16.12
N THR A 6 20.55 -1.89 -17.41
CA THR A 6 20.72 -0.55 -17.96
C THR A 6 19.40 0.23 -17.90
N GLU A 7 19.48 1.57 -17.98
CA GLU A 7 18.31 2.44 -18.00
C GLU A 7 17.31 2.05 -19.12
N THR A 8 17.82 1.77 -20.32
CA THR A 8 16.99 1.37 -21.46
C THR A 8 16.25 0.05 -21.20
N GLU A 9 16.91 -0.92 -20.57
CA GLU A 9 16.28 -2.19 -20.19
C GLU A 9 15.18 -1.98 -19.15
N VAL A 10 15.41 -1.13 -18.14
CA VAL A 10 14.40 -0.79 -17.13
C VAL A 10 13.18 -0.12 -17.78
N ILE A 11 13.39 0.80 -18.71
CA ILE A 11 12.29 1.46 -19.43
C ILE A 11 11.49 0.44 -20.23
N ALA A 12 12.16 -0.47 -20.96
CA ALA A 12 11.48 -1.51 -21.74
C ALA A 12 10.71 -2.52 -20.86
N MET A 13 11.14 -2.74 -19.61
CA MET A 13 10.44 -3.58 -18.64
C MET A 13 9.09 -3.00 -18.22
N MET A 14 8.91 -1.68 -18.25
CA MET A 14 7.64 -1.05 -17.87
C MET A 14 6.49 -1.50 -18.79
N ASP A 15 6.78 -1.70 -20.07
CA ASP A 15 5.81 -2.21 -21.04
C ASP A 15 5.76 -3.74 -21.06
N SER A 16 6.93 -4.40 -21.07
CA SER A 16 7.00 -5.86 -21.26
C SER A 16 6.64 -6.68 -20.02
N LEU A 17 6.80 -6.13 -18.82
CA LEU A 17 6.44 -6.77 -17.54
C LEU A 17 5.16 -6.16 -16.97
N SER A 18 4.20 -5.90 -17.86
CA SER A 18 2.94 -5.26 -17.49
C SER A 18 1.75 -6.21 -17.55
N ASN A 19 0.73 -5.91 -16.74
CA ASN A 19 -0.59 -6.53 -16.83
C ASN A 19 -1.64 -5.61 -17.49
N TRP A 20 -1.27 -4.44 -18.02
CA TRP A 20 -2.22 -3.56 -18.73
C TRP A 20 -2.92 -4.30 -19.87
N GLY A 21 -4.25 -4.16 -19.97
CA GLY A 21 -5.07 -4.80 -21.00
C GLY A 21 -5.27 -6.32 -20.83
N ARG A 22 -4.59 -6.97 -19.88
CA ARG A 22 -4.65 -8.44 -19.70
C ARG A 22 -6.06 -8.98 -19.45
N TRP A 23 -6.91 -8.18 -18.80
CA TRP A 23 -8.30 -8.53 -18.47
C TRP A 23 -9.33 -7.62 -19.15
N GLY A 24 -8.91 -6.84 -20.15
CA GLY A 24 -9.72 -5.84 -20.83
C GLY A 24 -9.36 -4.41 -20.43
N ASP A 25 -9.62 -3.47 -21.33
CA ASP A 25 -9.21 -2.06 -21.19
C ASP A 25 -9.98 -1.33 -20.07
N ASP A 26 -11.18 -1.82 -19.74
CA ASP A 26 -12.03 -1.28 -18.67
C ASP A 26 -11.83 -2.00 -17.32
N ASP A 27 -10.87 -2.94 -17.21
CA ASP A 27 -10.62 -3.67 -15.97
C ASP A 27 -10.13 -2.75 -14.84
N GLN A 28 -10.67 -2.96 -13.64
CA GLN A 28 -10.30 -2.23 -12.42
C GLN A 28 -9.83 -3.17 -11.30
N LEU A 29 -9.82 -4.49 -11.52
CA LEU A 29 -9.47 -5.47 -10.49
C LEU A 29 -7.99 -5.88 -10.52
N GLY A 30 -7.35 -5.85 -11.69
CA GLY A 30 -5.96 -6.24 -11.84
C GLY A 30 -5.71 -7.69 -11.41
N THR A 31 -4.66 -7.92 -10.61
CA THR A 31 -4.28 -9.28 -10.19
C THR A 31 -5.32 -9.99 -9.33
N LEU A 32 -6.32 -9.28 -8.79
CA LEU A 32 -7.46 -9.92 -8.11
C LEU A 32 -8.26 -10.83 -9.04
N ASN A 33 -8.18 -10.62 -10.36
CA ASN A 33 -8.75 -11.53 -11.37
C ASN A 33 -8.19 -12.97 -11.29
N HIS A 34 -7.04 -13.17 -10.63
CA HIS A 34 -6.52 -14.52 -10.34
C HIS A 34 -7.25 -15.25 -9.21
N VAL A 35 -8.04 -14.55 -8.39
CA VAL A 35 -8.79 -15.14 -7.26
C VAL A 35 -10.12 -15.71 -7.78
N THR A 36 -10.04 -16.78 -8.57
CA THR A 36 -11.22 -17.41 -9.19
C THR A 36 -12.03 -18.25 -8.19
N PRO A 37 -13.29 -18.62 -8.51
CA PRO A 37 -14.08 -19.54 -7.69
C PRO A 37 -13.38 -20.88 -7.44
N GLU A 38 -12.62 -21.40 -8.41
CA GLU A 38 -11.88 -22.65 -8.32
C GLU A 38 -10.70 -22.52 -7.33
N VAL A 39 -9.93 -21.43 -7.42
CA VAL A 39 -8.86 -21.12 -6.48
C VAL A 39 -9.41 -21.00 -5.06
N ARG A 40 -10.56 -20.33 -4.89
CA ARG A 40 -11.23 -20.20 -3.60
C ARG A 40 -11.66 -21.55 -3.01
N LYS A 41 -12.23 -22.44 -3.84
CA LYS A 41 -12.60 -23.81 -3.41
C LYS A 41 -11.37 -24.62 -3.01
N ALA A 42 -10.29 -24.55 -3.79
CA ALA A 42 -9.04 -25.23 -3.48
C ALA A 42 -8.43 -24.73 -2.16
N ALA A 43 -8.42 -23.41 -1.94
CA ALA A 43 -7.94 -22.82 -0.69
C ALA A 43 -8.76 -23.25 0.53
N ALA A 44 -10.10 -23.30 0.40
CA ALA A 44 -10.98 -23.77 1.48
C ALA A 44 -10.72 -25.24 1.86
N ALA A 45 -10.36 -26.08 0.88
CA ALA A 45 -10.03 -27.49 1.11
C ALA A 45 -8.72 -27.70 1.88
N LEU A 46 -7.89 -26.66 2.06
CA LEU A 46 -6.64 -26.74 2.84
C LEU A 46 -6.88 -26.68 4.35
N VAL A 47 -8.07 -26.27 4.81
CA VAL A 47 -8.37 -26.18 6.25
C VAL A 47 -8.49 -27.59 6.84
N SER A 48 -7.61 -27.92 7.78
CA SER A 48 -7.62 -29.21 8.50
C SER A 48 -8.21 -29.12 9.91
N GLU A 49 -7.77 -28.12 10.69
CA GLU A 49 -8.08 -28.01 12.13
C GLU A 49 -9.10 -26.91 12.45
N GLY A 50 -9.40 -26.03 11.49
CA GLY A 50 -10.31 -24.90 11.70
C GLY A 50 -9.78 -23.80 12.63
N VAL A 51 -8.49 -23.82 12.97
CA VAL A 51 -7.84 -22.79 13.79
C VAL A 51 -7.54 -21.56 12.92
N SER A 52 -7.98 -20.39 13.39
CA SER A 52 -7.67 -19.10 12.76
C SER A 52 -6.50 -18.43 13.48
N VAL A 53 -5.52 -17.95 12.72
CA VAL A 53 -4.40 -17.15 13.23
C VAL A 53 -4.49 -15.75 12.61
N SER A 54 -4.45 -14.71 13.44
CA SER A 54 -4.42 -13.33 12.94
C SER A 54 -3.04 -13.01 12.36
N CYS A 55 -3.02 -12.56 11.10
CA CYS A 55 -1.82 -11.98 10.47
C CYS A 55 -1.83 -10.44 10.52
N ALA A 56 -2.80 -9.85 11.22
CA ALA A 56 -2.87 -8.41 11.40
C ALA A 56 -1.93 -7.97 12.53
N TRP A 57 -1.43 -6.75 12.41
CA TRP A 57 -0.86 -6.04 13.56
C TRP A 57 -1.99 -5.43 14.38
N ASP A 58 -1.81 -5.44 15.70
CA ASP A 58 -2.73 -4.77 16.61
C ASP A 58 -2.62 -3.26 16.43
N ILE A 59 -3.77 -2.60 16.34
CA ILE A 59 -3.85 -1.14 16.22
C ILE A 59 -3.75 -0.56 17.62
N GLU A 60 -2.55 -0.11 17.99
CA GLU A 60 -2.28 0.51 19.28
C GLU A 60 -1.97 2.00 19.15
N ASN A 61 -2.20 2.73 20.24
CA ASN A 61 -1.81 4.14 20.38
C ASN A 61 -0.48 4.30 21.16
N THR A 62 0.27 3.21 21.32
CA THR A 62 1.58 3.14 21.97
C THR A 62 2.68 3.03 20.92
N HIS A 63 3.92 3.37 21.28
CA HIS A 63 5.05 3.26 20.38
C HIS A 63 5.38 1.78 20.15
N GLN A 64 5.17 1.30 18.93
CA GLN A 64 5.52 -0.09 18.56
C GLN A 64 7.04 -0.24 18.34
N PRO A 65 7.64 -1.33 18.85
CA PRO A 65 9.08 -1.54 18.75
C PRO A 65 9.49 -1.91 17.32
N ASP A 66 10.15 -0.98 16.63
CA ASP A 66 10.61 -0.98 15.21
C ASP A 66 9.97 0.11 14.33
N HIS A 67 8.97 0.83 14.84
CA HIS A 67 8.40 1.99 14.17
C HIS A 67 9.32 3.21 14.30
N ALA A 68 10.14 3.45 13.28
CA ALA A 68 11.07 4.59 13.21
C ALA A 68 10.41 5.96 13.41
N MET A 69 9.10 6.08 13.13
CA MET A 69 8.34 7.33 13.18
C MET A 69 7.40 7.44 14.39
N GLY A 70 7.46 6.47 15.32
CA GLY A 70 6.64 6.42 16.52
C GLY A 70 5.12 6.56 16.31
N THR A 71 4.40 6.91 17.37
CA THR A 71 2.95 7.09 17.27
C THR A 71 2.64 8.40 16.55
N PRO A 72 1.69 8.42 15.60
CA PRO A 72 1.26 9.66 14.97
C PRO A 72 0.77 10.67 16.02
N GLN A 73 1.49 11.78 16.14
CA GLN A 73 1.11 12.88 17.03
C GLN A 73 0.38 13.95 16.22
N ARG A 74 -0.77 14.41 16.74
CA ARG A 74 -1.48 15.57 16.17
C ARG A 74 -1.11 16.81 16.95
N PHE A 75 -0.37 17.71 16.32
CA PHE A 75 -0.05 19.03 16.87
C PHE A 75 -0.95 20.10 16.25
N MET A 76 -1.47 21.01 17.08
CA MET A 76 -2.06 22.25 16.60
C MET A 76 -0.91 23.19 16.19
N VAL A 77 -0.75 23.45 14.89
CA VAL A 77 0.33 24.30 14.36
C VAL A 77 -0.09 25.78 14.30
N ALA A 78 -1.39 26.05 14.28
CA ALA A 78 -1.96 27.39 14.22
C ALA A 78 -3.35 27.40 14.89
N THR A 79 -3.66 28.50 15.59
CA THR A 79 -5.02 28.85 16.00
C THR A 79 -5.63 29.79 14.97
N GLY A 80 -6.97 29.88 14.90
CA GLY A 80 -7.67 30.76 13.94
C GLY A 80 -7.26 32.24 14.01
N GLU A 81 -6.72 32.72 15.13
CA GLU A 81 -6.16 34.08 15.27
C GLU A 81 -4.87 34.29 14.47
N SER A 82 -4.03 33.26 14.32
CA SER A 82 -2.75 33.38 13.62
C SER A 82 -2.87 33.52 12.10
N ALA A 83 -4.02 33.16 11.51
CA ALA A 83 -4.31 33.39 10.09
C ALA A 83 -4.55 34.87 9.77
N ALA A 84 -5.02 35.68 10.74
CA ALA A 84 -5.22 37.11 10.55
C ALA A 84 -3.88 37.88 10.51
N ALA A 85 -2.87 37.43 11.25
CA ALA A 85 -1.57 38.11 11.33
C ALA A 85 -0.69 37.94 10.08
N VAL A 86 -0.77 36.79 9.38
CA VAL A 86 -0.02 36.57 8.12
C VAL A 86 -0.59 37.33 6.92
N ALA A 87 -1.86 37.73 6.96
CA ALA A 87 -2.46 38.55 5.91
C ALA A 87 -1.96 40.02 5.95
N GLU A 88 -1.49 40.50 7.12
CA GLU A 88 -1.03 41.89 7.28
C GLU A 88 0.49 42.08 7.06
N SER A 89 1.29 41.00 7.01
CA SER A 89 2.76 41.12 6.96
C SER A 89 3.39 41.10 5.56
N GLY A 90 2.59 41.07 4.47
CA GLY A 90 2.99 41.36 3.09
C GLY A 90 4.47 41.18 2.71
N VAL A 91 4.99 39.95 2.76
CA VAL A 91 6.22 39.52 2.06
C VAL A 91 5.86 38.36 1.14
#